data_AF-A0A5N8W7V4-F1
#
_entry.id   AF-A0A5N8W7V4-F1
#
_cell.length_a   1.000
_cell.length_b   1.000
_cell.length_c   1.000
_cell.angle_alpha   90.00
_cell.angle_beta   90.00
_cell.angle_gamma   90.00
#
_symmetry.space_group_name_H-M   'P 1'
#
loop_
_entity.id
_entity.type
_entity.pdbx_description
1 polymer ?
#
loop_
_entity_poly.entity_id
_entity_poly.type
_entity_poly.pdbx_seq_one_letter_code
_entity_poly.pdbx_strand_id
1 'polypeptide(L)'
;MAATVASVPGALLVETDSGPGSGLCRLTIDTDGPATQLRLRRLLHERLDGDLVHLGDPVLEAAATGKIAQRLCVPVGTDRARALIDTEADHRVIEQLLLAPDSTDSYTGRRRRIALISNASDMAHPGPLQVSAALPALESAAVHLRRATGLDIHPLPIAADTSEQLAATAAALAPGFAAVCLAHTRP
;
A
#
# COMPACT_ATOMS: atom_id res chain seq x y z
N MET A 1 -19.97 26.67 10.32
CA MET A 1 -19.70 25.45 9.55
C MET A 1 -20.72 25.19 8.42
N ALA A 2 -22.00 24.90 8.70
CA ALA A 2 -23.01 24.61 7.66
C ALA A 2 -23.16 25.73 6.60
N ALA A 3 -23.17 26.99 7.03
CA ALA A 3 -23.18 28.15 6.11
C ALA A 3 -21.92 28.28 5.25
N THR A 4 -20.76 27.81 5.76
CA THR A 4 -19.49 27.81 5.01
C THR A 4 -19.53 26.75 3.92
N VAL A 5 -19.97 25.53 4.26
CA VAL A 5 -20.08 24.41 3.31
C VAL A 5 -21.11 24.74 2.22
N ALA A 6 -22.28 25.27 2.60
CA ALA A 6 -23.33 25.67 1.65
C ALA A 6 -22.94 26.84 0.73
N SER A 7 -21.90 27.61 1.09
CA SER A 7 -21.41 28.73 0.27
C SER A 7 -20.45 28.33 -0.84
N VAL A 8 -20.04 27.05 -0.90
CA VAL A 8 -19.15 26.56 -1.96
C VAL A 8 -20.00 26.17 -3.17
N PRO A 9 -19.75 26.74 -4.36
CA PRO A 9 -20.42 26.31 -5.58
C PRO A 9 -19.93 24.92 -5.99
N GLY A 10 -20.86 24.04 -6.36
CA GLY A 10 -20.61 22.64 -6.71
C GLY A 10 -21.56 21.71 -5.97
N ALA A 11 -21.62 20.44 -6.36
CA ALA A 11 -22.34 19.42 -5.61
C ALA A 11 -21.49 18.92 -4.44
N LEU A 12 -22.11 18.85 -3.27
CA LEU A 12 -21.49 18.39 -2.02
C LEU A 12 -22.38 17.34 -1.37
N LEU A 13 -21.80 16.22 -0.96
CA LEU A 13 -22.42 15.28 -0.03
C LEU A 13 -21.72 15.42 1.31
N VAL A 14 -22.49 15.66 2.37
CA VAL A 14 -21.95 15.88 3.71
C VAL A 14 -22.48 14.81 4.63
N GLU A 15 -21.56 14.05 5.22
CA GLU A 15 -21.84 13.11 6.29
C GLU A 15 -21.30 13.67 7.61
N THR A 16 -22.14 13.65 8.63
CA THR A 16 -21.83 14.15 9.97
C THR A 16 -21.77 12.98 10.95
N ASP A 17 -20.64 12.84 11.63
CA ASP A 17 -20.46 11.89 12.74
C ASP A 17 -20.14 12.67 14.02
N SER A 18 -21.08 12.62 14.98
CA SER A 18 -20.97 13.32 16.26
C SER A 18 -20.73 12.28 17.35
N GLY A 19 -19.50 12.20 17.87
CA GLY A 19 -19.18 11.31 18.99
C GLY A 19 -19.82 11.81 20.30
N PRO A 20 -20.40 10.94 21.14
CA PRO A 20 -20.99 11.38 22.41
C PRO A 20 -19.91 11.94 23.36
N GLY A 21 -20.07 13.19 23.77
CA GLY A 21 -19.37 13.77 24.93
C GLY A 21 -18.06 14.53 24.68
N SER A 22 -17.55 14.63 23.45
CA SER A 22 -16.29 15.36 23.16
C SER A 22 -16.50 16.83 22.75
N GLY A 23 -17.72 17.22 22.39
CA GLY A 23 -17.99 18.52 21.75
C GLY A 23 -17.42 18.66 20.33
N LEU A 24 -16.79 17.61 19.79
CA LEU A 24 -16.22 17.57 18.45
C LEU A 24 -17.21 16.96 17.45
N CYS A 25 -17.29 17.55 16.27
CA CYS A 25 -18.08 17.06 15.15
C CYS A 25 -17.12 16.67 14.01
N ARG A 26 -17.18 15.41 13.57
CA ARG A 26 -16.47 14.96 12.37
C ARG A 26 -17.39 15.14 11.17
N LEU A 27 -16.85 15.77 10.13
CA LEU A 27 -17.51 15.88 8.83
C LEU A 27 -16.69 15.14 7.78
N THR A 28 -17.38 14.35 6.96
CA THR A 28 -16.86 13.89 5.67
C THR A 28 -17.61 14.65 4.58
N ILE A 29 -16.87 15.27 3.67
CA ILE A 29 -17.47 16.07 2.59
C ILE A 29 -16.91 15.56 1.27
N ASP A 30 -17.76 14.91 0.48
CA ASP A 30 -17.46 14.57 -0.90
C ASP A 30 -17.78 15.76 -1.80
N THR A 31 -16.89 16.03 -2.76
CA THR A 31 -17.03 17.11 -3.73
C THR A 31 -17.11 16.55 -5.14
N ASP A 32 -17.82 17.24 -6.02
CA ASP A 32 -17.93 16.92 -7.45
C ASP A 32 -16.62 17.00 -8.25
N GLY A 33 -15.53 17.49 -7.66
CA GLY A 33 -14.20 17.39 -8.26
C GLY A 33 -13.10 18.18 -7.54
N PRO A 34 -11.85 18.10 -8.03
CA PRO A 34 -10.68 18.67 -7.37
C PRO A 34 -10.73 20.19 -7.19
N ALA A 35 -11.36 20.91 -8.13
CA ALA A 35 -11.50 22.37 -8.05
C ALA A 35 -12.40 22.78 -6.87
N THR A 36 -13.53 22.08 -6.70
CA THR A 36 -14.46 22.28 -5.58
C THR A 36 -13.81 21.89 -4.26
N GLN A 37 -13.08 20.77 -4.23
CA GLN A 37 -12.30 20.32 -3.07
C GLN A 37 -11.29 21.38 -2.61
N LEU A 38 -10.49 21.92 -3.53
CA LEU A 38 -9.47 22.95 -3.23
C LEU A 38 -10.12 24.21 -2.66
N ARG A 39 -11.22 24.68 -3.29
CA ARG A 39 -11.95 25.86 -2.83
C ARG A 39 -12.57 25.65 -1.45
N LEU A 40 -13.17 24.49 -1.20
CA LEU A 40 -13.74 24.13 0.09
C LEU A 40 -12.65 24.10 1.17
N ARG A 41 -11.52 23.42 0.94
CA ARG A 41 -10.39 23.39 1.89
C ARG A 41 -9.93 24.80 2.26
N ARG A 42 -9.77 25.68 1.26
CA ARG A 42 -9.39 27.06 1.48
C ARG A 42 -10.42 27.81 2.35
N LEU A 43 -11.71 27.71 2.04
CA LEU A 43 -12.77 28.38 2.79
C LEU A 43 -12.93 27.86 4.22
N LEU A 44 -12.76 26.55 4.43
CA LEU A 44 -12.77 25.96 5.76
C LEU A 44 -11.60 26.50 6.59
N HIS A 45 -10.40 26.58 6.00
CA HIS A 45 -9.23 27.15 6.68
C HIS A 45 -9.43 28.64 6.99
N GLU A 46 -9.86 29.46 6.03
CA GLU A 46 -10.06 30.90 6.22
C GLU A 46 -11.13 31.25 7.26
N ARG A 47 -12.20 30.45 7.39
CA ARG A 47 -13.36 30.80 8.21
C ARG A 47 -13.44 30.07 9.55
N LEU A 48 -12.75 28.94 9.69
CA LEU A 48 -12.84 28.09 10.87
C LEU A 48 -11.48 27.89 11.53
N ASP A 49 -10.43 28.64 11.17
CA ASP A 49 -9.04 28.42 11.60
C ASP A 49 -8.89 28.03 13.08
N GLY A 50 -9.52 28.75 14.01
CA GLY A 50 -9.49 28.44 15.46
C GLY A 50 -10.42 27.31 15.94
N ASP A 51 -11.44 26.96 15.16
CA ASP A 51 -12.42 25.89 15.46
C ASP A 51 -12.10 24.58 14.71
N LEU A 52 -11.17 24.64 13.74
CA LEU A 52 -10.80 23.53 12.86
C LEU A 52 -9.69 22.70 13.50
N VAL A 53 -10.08 21.63 14.18
CA VAL A 53 -9.13 20.74 14.86
C VAL A 53 -8.26 19.94 13.87
N HIS A 54 -8.85 19.46 12.78
CA HIS A 54 -8.15 18.67 11.76
C HIS A 54 -8.82 18.80 10.40
N LEU A 55 -8.02 18.89 9.34
CA LEU A 55 -8.48 18.89 7.95
C LEU A 55 -7.62 17.95 7.10
N GLY A 56 -8.13 16.75 6.91
CA GLY A 56 -7.50 15.66 6.17
C GLY A 56 -7.94 15.56 4.72
N ASP A 57 -7.13 14.90 3.90
CA ASP A 57 -7.62 14.22 2.70
C ASP A 57 -7.64 12.71 3.01
N PRO A 58 -8.82 12.07 3.12
CA PRO A 58 -8.91 10.65 3.48
C PRO A 58 -8.13 9.72 2.53
N VAL A 59 -7.99 10.09 1.26
CA VAL A 59 -7.22 9.29 0.28
C VAL A 59 -5.73 9.36 0.58
N LEU A 60 -5.22 10.55 0.91
CA LEU A 60 -3.82 10.74 1.28
C LEU A 60 -3.52 10.11 2.65
N GLU A 61 -4.43 10.26 3.61
CA GLU A 61 -4.31 9.66 4.94
C GLU A 61 -4.28 8.13 4.88
N ALA A 62 -5.17 7.52 4.08
CA ALA A 62 -5.19 6.09 3.87
C ALA A 62 -3.91 5.55 3.20
N ALA A 63 -3.20 6.40 2.44
CA ALA A 63 -1.96 6.03 1.76
C ALA A 63 -0.69 6.35 2.59
N ALA A 64 -0.77 7.23 3.59
CA ALA A 64 0.38 7.85 4.23
C ALA A 64 1.37 6.86 4.87
N THR A 65 0.88 5.71 5.33
CA THR A 65 1.70 4.66 5.97
C THR A 65 1.87 3.42 5.09
N GLY A 66 1.45 3.50 3.82
CA GLY A 66 1.27 2.35 2.95
C GLY A 66 -0.01 1.57 3.29
N LYS A 67 -0.57 0.89 2.28
CA LYS A 67 -1.84 0.15 2.42
C LYS A 67 -1.65 -1.31 2.82
N ILE A 68 -0.41 -1.78 2.86
CA ILE A 68 -0.05 -3.14 3.27
C ILE A 68 1.16 -3.10 4.21
N ALA A 69 1.25 -4.09 5.09
CA ALA A 69 2.39 -4.27 5.98
C ALA A 69 2.77 -5.75 6.08
N GLN A 70 4.06 -5.98 6.38
CA GLN A 70 4.56 -7.29 6.79
C GLN A 70 4.21 -7.54 8.26
N ARG A 71 4.10 -8.81 8.64
CA ARG A 71 3.78 -9.23 10.01
C ARG A 71 4.80 -10.25 10.49
N LEU A 72 5.19 -10.16 11.76
CA LEU A 72 5.97 -11.21 12.42
C LEU A 72 5.12 -12.48 12.57
N CYS A 73 5.61 -13.60 12.05
CA CYS A 73 4.94 -14.89 12.14
C CYS A 73 5.52 -15.80 13.22
N VAL A 74 6.73 -15.52 13.70
CA VAL A 74 7.38 -16.26 14.79
C VAL A 74 7.19 -15.47 16.09
N PRO A 75 6.67 -16.08 17.18
CA PRO A 75 6.64 -15.43 18.48
C PRO A 75 8.07 -15.25 18.99
N VAL A 76 8.42 -14.09 19.53
CA VAL A 76 9.79 -13.77 20.01
C VAL A 76 9.86 -13.42 21.51
N GLY A 77 8.80 -13.77 22.25
CA GLY A 77 8.61 -13.37 23.65
C GLY A 77 9.38 -14.19 24.69
N THR A 78 10.05 -15.29 24.31
CA THR A 78 10.80 -16.15 25.24
C THR A 78 12.20 -16.44 24.70
N ASP A 79 13.14 -16.79 25.57
CA ASP A 79 14.50 -17.17 25.18
C ASP A 79 14.49 -18.39 24.25
N ARG A 80 13.63 -19.36 24.54
CA ARG A 80 13.43 -20.53 23.66
C ARG A 80 12.98 -20.11 22.26
N ALA A 81 12.04 -19.17 22.16
CA ALA A 81 11.59 -18.66 20.87
C ALA A 81 12.71 -17.94 20.09
N ARG A 82 13.57 -17.18 20.79
CA ARG A 82 14.71 -16.51 20.17
C ARG A 82 15.76 -17.49 19.66
N ALA A 83 16.01 -18.57 20.39
CA ALA A 83 16.91 -19.65 19.95
C ALA A 83 16.42 -20.40 18.70
N LEU A 84 15.14 -20.26 18.30
CA LEU A 84 14.62 -20.85 17.05
C LEU A 84 14.86 -19.97 15.81
N ILE A 85 15.34 -18.76 16.00
CA ILE A 85 15.64 -17.77 14.94
C ILE A 85 17.04 -17.19 15.11
N ASP A 86 17.92 -17.94 15.78
CA ASP A 86 19.33 -17.59 15.88
C ASP A 86 20.12 -18.17 14.69
N THR A 87 21.39 -17.80 14.62
CA THR A 87 22.28 -18.23 13.55
C THR A 87 22.43 -19.75 13.45
N GLU A 88 22.37 -20.47 14.58
CA GLU A 88 22.51 -21.93 14.59
C GLU A 88 21.25 -22.60 14.05
N ALA A 89 20.07 -22.10 14.42
CA ALA A 89 18.80 -22.53 13.82
C ALA A 89 18.77 -22.26 12.31
N ASP A 90 19.24 -21.09 11.87
CA ASP A 90 19.33 -20.73 10.45
C ASP A 90 20.26 -21.69 9.70
N HIS A 91 21.45 -21.99 10.23
CA HIS A 91 22.38 -22.95 9.62
C HIS A 91 21.76 -24.32 9.40
N ARG A 92 21.02 -24.84 10.40
CA ARG A 92 20.35 -26.14 10.27
C ARG A 92 19.31 -26.16 9.15
N VAL A 93 18.57 -25.06 8.96
CA VAL A 93 17.63 -24.94 7.84
C VAL A 93 18.37 -24.85 6.52
N ILE A 94 19.45 -24.07 6.44
CA ILE A 94 20.28 -23.93 5.24
C ILE A 94 20.88 -25.28 4.83
N GLU A 95 21.43 -26.05 5.77
CA GLU A 95 21.95 -27.40 5.50
C GLU A 95 20.87 -28.33 4.95
N GLN A 96 19.65 -28.26 5.47
CA GLN A 96 18.53 -29.02 4.90
C GLN A 96 18.18 -28.59 3.48
N LEU A 97 18.19 -27.30 3.19
CA LEU A 97 17.96 -26.80 1.83
C LEU A 97 19.08 -27.21 0.87
N LEU A 98 20.32 -27.32 1.33
CA LEU A 98 21.44 -27.81 0.51
C LEU A 98 21.29 -29.30 0.18
N LEU A 99 20.76 -30.10 1.11
CA LEU A 99 20.50 -31.54 0.89
C LEU A 99 19.24 -31.78 0.03
N ALA A 100 18.24 -30.91 0.11
CA ALA A 100 17.00 -30.99 -0.64
C ALA A 100 16.57 -29.62 -1.20
N PRO A 101 17.16 -29.15 -2.32
CA PRO A 101 16.93 -27.81 -2.86
C PRO A 101 15.46 -27.49 -3.19
N ASP A 102 14.71 -28.50 -3.63
CA ASP A 102 13.28 -28.38 -3.96
C ASP A 102 12.39 -28.15 -2.72
N SER A 103 12.95 -28.27 -1.51
CA SER A 103 12.22 -28.09 -0.25
C SER A 103 12.16 -26.63 0.23
N THR A 104 12.66 -25.67 -0.54
CA THR A 104 12.63 -24.23 -0.20
C THR A 104 11.23 -23.76 0.21
N ASP A 105 10.18 -24.25 -0.46
CA ASP A 105 8.79 -23.91 -0.15
C ASP A 105 8.24 -24.58 1.12
N SER A 106 8.91 -25.61 1.62
CA SER A 106 8.58 -26.28 2.87
C SER A 106 9.14 -25.53 4.09
N TYR A 107 10.31 -24.92 3.94
CA TYR A 107 11.06 -24.31 5.05
C TYR A 107 11.14 -22.77 5.01
N THR A 108 10.55 -22.13 4.00
CA THR A 108 10.53 -20.67 3.89
C THR A 108 9.15 -20.12 3.58
N GLY A 109 9.01 -18.78 3.68
CA GLY A 109 7.81 -18.08 3.24
C GLY A 109 7.63 -18.02 1.72
N ARG A 110 8.60 -18.47 0.91
CA ARG A 110 8.62 -18.32 -0.56
C ARG A 110 7.30 -18.73 -1.20
N ARG A 111 6.77 -19.91 -0.84
CA ARG A 111 5.49 -20.45 -1.34
C ARG A 111 4.27 -19.52 -1.23
N ARG A 112 4.32 -18.52 -0.34
CA ARG A 112 3.22 -17.57 -0.11
C ARG A 112 3.46 -16.21 -0.73
N ARG A 113 4.70 -15.90 -1.14
CA ARG A 113 5.11 -14.57 -1.59
C ARG A 113 4.89 -14.43 -3.09
N ILE A 114 4.23 -13.35 -3.49
CA ILE A 114 4.05 -12.96 -4.89
C ILE A 114 4.70 -11.61 -5.10
N ALA A 115 5.61 -11.52 -6.07
CA ALA A 115 6.16 -10.25 -6.53
C ALA A 115 5.20 -9.64 -7.54
N LEU A 116 4.54 -8.54 -7.19
CA LEU A 116 3.71 -7.76 -8.10
C LEU A 116 4.56 -6.62 -8.66
N ILE A 117 5.14 -6.83 -9.84
CA ILE A 117 6.09 -5.89 -10.45
C ILE A 117 5.41 -5.01 -11.51
N SER A 118 5.90 -3.78 -11.64
CA SER A 118 5.44 -2.84 -12.67
C SER A 118 6.50 -1.83 -13.04
N ASN A 119 6.66 -1.54 -14.32
CA ASN A 119 7.42 -0.37 -14.80
C ASN A 119 6.54 0.86 -15.06
N ALA A 120 5.27 0.83 -14.62
CA ALA A 120 4.30 1.92 -14.73
C ALA A 120 3.98 2.39 -16.16
N SER A 121 4.38 1.65 -17.19
CA SER A 121 4.23 2.04 -18.59
C SER A 121 2.77 2.11 -19.08
N ASP A 122 1.83 1.45 -18.38
CA ASP A 122 0.40 1.48 -18.69
C ASP A 122 -0.46 2.18 -17.63
N MET A 123 0.14 3.09 -16.85
CA MET A 123 -0.64 3.91 -15.92
C MET A 123 -1.30 5.11 -16.61
N ALA A 124 -2.61 5.26 -16.40
CA ALA A 124 -3.36 6.40 -16.87
C ALA A 124 -3.00 7.66 -16.06
N HIS A 125 -1.99 8.40 -16.51
CA HIS A 125 -1.59 9.68 -15.93
C HIS A 125 -1.23 10.69 -17.04
N PRO A 126 -1.59 11.97 -16.91
CA PRO A 126 -1.15 12.99 -17.85
C PRO A 126 0.36 13.24 -17.70
N GLY A 127 1.14 12.82 -18.70
CA GLY A 127 2.58 13.10 -18.79
C GLY A 127 3.48 11.98 -18.26
N PRO A 128 4.80 12.20 -18.23
CA PRO A 128 5.76 11.21 -17.75
C PRO A 128 5.57 10.94 -16.25
N LEU A 129 5.51 9.66 -15.89
CA LEU A 129 5.31 9.21 -14.52
C LEU A 129 6.61 8.58 -13.99
N GLN A 130 7.09 9.05 -12.84
CA GLN A 130 8.17 8.34 -12.13
C GLN A 130 7.65 6.99 -11.65
N VAL A 131 8.42 5.91 -11.85
CA VAL A 131 7.97 4.55 -11.53
C VAL A 131 7.58 4.40 -10.04
N SER A 132 8.25 5.11 -9.13
CA SER A 132 7.87 5.13 -7.70
C SER A 132 6.47 5.69 -7.43
N ALA A 133 5.96 6.58 -8.29
CA ALA A 133 4.60 7.13 -8.19
C ALA A 133 3.52 6.08 -8.49
N ALA A 134 3.89 4.89 -8.99
CA ALA A 134 3.01 3.74 -9.14
C ALA A 134 2.65 3.04 -7.83
N LEU A 135 3.42 3.26 -6.75
CA LEU A 135 3.27 2.56 -5.47
C LEU A 135 1.82 2.56 -4.93
N PRO A 136 1.11 3.70 -4.88
CA PRO A 136 -0.25 3.70 -4.34
C PRO A 136 -1.20 2.78 -5.11
N ALA A 137 -1.04 2.67 -6.43
CA ALA A 137 -1.86 1.79 -7.26
C ALA A 137 -1.47 0.32 -7.07
N LEU A 138 -0.16 0.02 -7.04
CA LEU A 138 0.34 -1.33 -6.78
C LEU A 138 -0.05 -1.83 -5.38
N GLU A 139 -0.01 -0.98 -4.37
CA GLU A 139 -0.45 -1.31 -3.02
C GLU A 139 -1.96 -1.60 -2.96
N SER A 140 -2.78 -0.81 -3.66
CA SER A 140 -4.22 -1.10 -3.77
C SER A 140 -4.46 -2.46 -4.44
N ALA A 141 -3.77 -2.76 -5.55
CA ALA A 141 -3.85 -4.06 -6.20
C ALA A 141 -3.39 -5.20 -5.26
N ALA A 142 -2.31 -4.97 -4.50
CA ALA A 142 -1.82 -5.90 -3.50
C ALA A 142 -2.84 -6.17 -2.38
N VAL A 143 -3.55 -5.14 -1.88
CA VAL A 143 -4.65 -5.31 -0.91
C VAL A 143 -5.75 -6.21 -1.50
N HIS A 144 -6.20 -5.95 -2.72
CA HIS A 144 -7.25 -6.75 -3.34
C HIS A 144 -6.83 -8.21 -3.56
N LEU A 145 -5.62 -8.42 -4.11
CA LEU A 145 -5.06 -9.75 -4.34
C LEU A 145 -4.85 -10.51 -3.02
N ARG A 146 -4.31 -9.85 -1.99
CA ARG A 146 -4.13 -10.46 -0.65
C ARG A 146 -5.48 -10.86 -0.04
N ARG A 147 -6.51 -10.02 -0.15
CA ARG A 147 -7.87 -10.33 0.34
C ARG A 147 -8.50 -11.50 -0.42
N ALA A 148 -8.27 -11.61 -1.72
CA ALA A 148 -8.84 -12.66 -2.56
C ALA A 148 -8.11 -14.00 -2.41
N THR A 149 -6.79 -14.01 -2.22
CA THR A 149 -5.96 -15.22 -2.28
C THR A 149 -5.38 -15.65 -0.93
N GLY A 150 -5.29 -14.74 0.03
CA GLY A 150 -4.56 -14.97 1.28
C GLY A 150 -3.03 -15.02 1.12
N LEU A 151 -2.49 -14.76 -0.08
CA LEU A 151 -1.06 -14.72 -0.36
C LEU A 151 -0.43 -13.38 0.05
N ASP A 152 0.87 -13.41 0.29
CA ASP A 152 1.66 -12.22 0.65
C ASP A 152 2.10 -11.52 -0.65
N ILE A 153 1.41 -10.42 -0.99
CA ILE A 153 1.66 -9.68 -2.23
C ILE A 153 2.64 -8.54 -1.95
N HIS A 154 3.75 -8.50 -2.70
CA HIS A 154 4.80 -7.51 -2.59
C HIS A 154 4.76 -6.57 -3.81
N PRO A 155 4.28 -5.32 -3.65
CA PRO A 155 4.25 -4.33 -4.72
C PRO A 155 5.67 -3.80 -4.96
N LEU A 156 6.16 -3.94 -6.18
CA LEU A 156 7.53 -3.64 -6.55
C LEU A 156 7.56 -2.79 -7.82
N PRO A 157 7.63 -1.45 -7.70
CA PRO A 157 7.90 -0.57 -8.85
C PRO A 157 9.33 -0.85 -9.36
N ILE A 158 9.45 -1.18 -10.64
CA ILE A 158 10.72 -1.54 -11.30
C ILE A 158 11.09 -0.47 -12.31
N ALA A 159 12.22 0.21 -12.10
CA ALA A 159 12.80 1.11 -13.08
C ALA A 159 13.39 0.31 -14.26
N ALA A 160 12.55 0.01 -15.25
CA ALA A 160 12.90 -0.70 -16.46
C ALA A 160 12.22 -0.04 -17.67
N ASP A 161 13.03 0.46 -18.59
CA ASP A 161 12.57 1.17 -19.79
C ASP A 161 12.21 0.21 -20.93
N THR A 162 12.69 -1.04 -20.86
CA THR A 162 12.41 -2.09 -21.85
C THR A 162 11.84 -3.36 -21.22
N SER A 163 11.16 -4.16 -22.03
CA SER A 163 10.62 -5.45 -21.61
C SER A 163 11.73 -6.43 -21.22
N GLU A 164 12.90 -6.38 -21.87
CA GLU A 164 14.06 -7.20 -21.52
C GLU A 164 14.62 -6.85 -20.15
N GLN A 165 14.71 -5.57 -19.81
CA GLN A 165 15.15 -5.11 -18.49
C GLN A 165 14.17 -5.56 -17.39
N LEU A 166 12.86 -5.45 -17.68
CA LEU A 166 11.82 -5.91 -16.77
C LEU A 166 11.88 -7.44 -16.59
N ALA A 167 12.05 -8.19 -17.67
CA ALA A 167 12.18 -9.65 -17.64
C ALA A 167 13.44 -10.11 -16.88
N ALA A 168 14.57 -9.44 -17.09
CA ALA A 168 15.80 -9.70 -16.33
C ALA A 168 15.60 -9.47 -14.82
N THR A 169 14.90 -8.40 -14.46
CA THR A 169 14.56 -8.12 -13.06
C THR A 169 13.62 -9.18 -12.49
N ALA A 170 12.59 -9.58 -13.24
CA ALA A 170 11.68 -10.65 -12.85
C ALA A 170 12.42 -11.98 -12.60
N ALA A 171 13.35 -12.34 -13.48
CA ALA A 171 14.18 -13.53 -13.33
C ALA A 171 15.09 -13.45 -12.08
N ALA A 172 15.67 -12.29 -11.80
CA ALA A 172 16.50 -12.07 -10.61
C ALA A 172 15.70 -12.17 -9.30
N LEU A 173 14.42 -11.78 -9.31
CA LEU A 173 13.54 -11.88 -8.14
C LEU A 173 13.02 -13.31 -7.91
N ALA A 174 12.89 -14.12 -8.97
CA ALA A 174 12.23 -15.43 -8.94
C ALA A 174 12.63 -16.37 -7.77
N PRO A 175 13.89 -16.44 -7.31
CA PRO A 175 14.26 -17.30 -6.17
C PRO A 175 13.52 -16.95 -4.87
N GLY A 176 13.10 -15.70 -4.67
CA GLY A 176 12.45 -15.23 -3.44
C GLY A 176 10.93 -15.38 -3.40
N PHE A 177 10.29 -15.70 -4.53
CA PHE A 177 8.84 -15.66 -4.71
C PHE A 177 8.30 -16.96 -5.29
N ALA A 178 7.03 -17.28 -4.98
CA ALA A 178 6.29 -18.36 -5.61
C ALA A 178 5.89 -17.99 -7.05
N ALA A 179 5.61 -16.71 -7.29
CA ALA A 179 5.35 -16.18 -8.62
C ALA A 179 5.75 -14.71 -8.73
N VAL A 180 6.06 -14.30 -9.96
CA VAL A 180 6.24 -12.90 -10.35
C VAL A 180 5.11 -12.55 -11.31
N CYS A 181 4.31 -11.55 -10.95
CA CYS A 181 3.15 -11.09 -11.70
C CYS A 181 3.38 -9.67 -12.19
N LEU A 182 3.01 -9.39 -13.45
CA LEU A 182 3.06 -8.05 -14.02
C LEU A 182 1.76 -7.29 -13.72
N ALA A 183 1.86 -5.99 -13.49
CA ALA A 183 0.72 -5.08 -13.38
C ALA A 183 1.03 -3.73 -14.04
N HIS A 184 0.03 -3.09 -14.64
CA HIS A 184 0.18 -1.75 -15.24
C HIS A 184 1.40 -1.61 -16.17
N THR A 185 1.70 -2.66 -16.93
CA THR A 185 2.81 -2.73 -17.87
C THR A 185 2.29 -2.99 -19.27
N ARG A 186 2.85 -2.30 -20.26
CA ARG A 186 2.64 -2.62 -21.67
C ARG A 186 3.52 -3.82 -22.06
N PRO A 187 3.04 -4.66 -23.01
CA PRO A 187 3.83 -5.74 -23.58
C PRO A 187 5.05 -5.22 -24.35
#